data_AF-A0A524KVH0-F1
#
_entry.id   AF-A0A524KVH0-F1
#
_cell.length_a   1.000
_cell.length_b   1.000
_cell.length_c   1.000
_cell.angle_alpha   90.00
_cell.angle_beta   90.00
_cell.angle_gamma   90.00
#
_symmetry.space_group_name_H-M   'P 1'
#
loop_
_entity.id
_entity.type
_entity.pdbx_description
1 polymer ?
#
loop_
_entity_poly.entity_id
_entity_poly.type
_entity_poly.pdbx_seq_one_letter_code
_entity_poly.pdbx_strand_id
1 'polypeptide(L)'
;MPFGQLLIEGLAMGTCYGLFGLAVVIIYKTSEVVNFAAGTMAMFSTYIAFHAMTLYGCPFWLAFILALVFASLLGVFVEYFFLRPAKDPTLLG
;
A
#
# COMPACT_ATOMS: atom_id res chain seq x y z
N MET A 1 -6.49 -26.88 13.75
CA MET A 1 -6.21 -26.56 12.34
C MET A 1 -5.37 -27.68 11.75
N PRO A 2 -5.78 -28.30 10.63
CA PRO A 2 -4.96 -29.31 9.95
C PRO A 2 -3.61 -28.70 9.53
N PHE A 3 -2.52 -29.47 9.61
CA PHE A 3 -1.16 -29.01 9.29
C PHE A 3 -1.03 -28.34 7.92
N GLY A 4 -1.75 -28.85 6.90
CA GLY A 4 -1.76 -28.25 5.56
C GLY A 4 -2.35 -26.84 5.53
N GLN A 5 -3.35 -26.53 6.36
CA GLN A 5 -3.93 -25.18 6.42
C GLN A 5 -2.93 -24.17 7.04
N LEU A 6 -2.19 -24.58 8.08
CA LEU A 6 -1.18 -23.74 8.70
C LEU A 6 -0.07 -23.35 7.71
N LEU A 7 0.34 -24.30 6.85
CA LEU A 7 1.32 -24.03 5.80
C LEU A 7 0.80 -22.99 4.80
N ILE A 8 -0.45 -23.10 4.37
CA ILE A 8 -1.07 -22.18 3.40
C ILE A 8 -1.21 -20.78 4.01
N GLU A 9 -1.69 -20.68 5.24
CA GLU A 9 -1.84 -19.40 5.94
C GLU A 9 -0.47 -18.74 6.19
N GLY A 10 0.53 -19.51 6.60
CA GLY A 10 1.91 -19.05 6.77
C GLY A 10 2.52 -18.53 5.48
N LEU A 11 2.31 -19.25 4.37
CA LEU A 11 2.76 -18.84 3.05
C LEU A 11 2.05 -17.56 2.58
N ALA A 12 0.73 -17.49 2.73
CA ALA A 12 -0.05 -16.30 2.37
C ALA A 12 0.41 -15.05 3.12
N MET A 13 0.59 -15.15 4.44
CA MET A 13 1.11 -14.05 5.26
C MET A 13 2.55 -13.70 4.87
N GLY A 14 3.43 -14.69 4.70
CA GLY A 14 4.81 -14.49 4.29
C GLY A 14 4.94 -13.77 2.95
N THR A 15 4.13 -14.16 1.96
CA THR A 15 4.07 -13.48 0.66
C THR A 15 3.56 -12.04 0.79
N CYS A 16 2.52 -11.79 1.60
CA CYS A 16 2.02 -10.44 1.82
C CYS A 16 3.08 -9.52 2.45
N TYR A 17 3.75 -9.97 3.50
CA TYR A 17 4.82 -9.19 4.14
C TYR A 17 6.05 -9.04 3.25
N GLY A 18 6.40 -10.07 2.47
CA GLY A 18 7.50 -10.00 1.50
C GLY A 18 7.24 -8.97 0.40
N LEU A 19 6.03 -8.97 -0.17
CA LEU A 19 5.62 -7.97 -1.16
C LEU A 19 5.55 -6.56 -0.57
N PHE A 20 5.08 -6.42 0.67
CA PHE A 20 5.06 -5.14 1.37
C PHE A 20 6.49 -4.60 1.58
N GLY A 21 7.41 -5.45 2.03
CA GLY A 21 8.83 -5.09 2.15
C GLY A 21 9.44 -4.68 0.81
N LEU A 22 9.15 -5.43 -0.26
CA LEU A 22 9.58 -5.09 -1.61
C LEU A 22 9.08 -3.71 -2.05
N ALA A 23 7.80 -3.39 -1.79
CA ALA A 23 7.22 -2.10 -2.13
C ALA A 23 7.94 -0.94 -1.41
N VAL A 24 8.19 -1.08 -0.09
CA VAL A 24 8.93 -0.08 0.69
C VAL A 24 10.35 0.12 0.15
N VAL A 25 11.04 -0.98 -0.20
CA VAL A 25 12.40 -0.91 -0.77
C VAL A 25 12.40 -0.22 -2.13
N ILE A 26 11.45 -0.54 -3.03
CA ILE A 26 11.35 0.10 -4.35
C ILE A 26 11.11 1.61 -4.20
N ILE A 27 10.21 2.01 -3.31
CA ILE A 27 9.95 3.43 -3.02
C ILE A 27 11.23 4.10 -2.56
N TYR A 28 11.87 3.57 -1.51
CA TYR A 28 13.10 4.14 -0.96
C TYR A 28 14.23 4.24 -1.99
N LYS A 29 14.42 3.19 -2.82
CA LYS A 29 15.47 3.19 -3.84
C LYS A 29 15.23 4.21 -4.95
N THR A 30 13.98 4.64 -5.16
CA THR A 30 13.61 5.60 -6.20
C THR A 30 13.58 7.03 -5.67
N SER A 31 13.05 7.24 -4.45
CA SER A 31 12.93 8.56 -3.83
C SER A 31 14.15 8.98 -3.02
N GLU A 32 14.98 8.03 -2.55
CA GLU A 32 16.03 8.23 -1.54
C GLU A 32 15.49 8.75 -0.19
N VAL A 33 14.17 8.70 0.00
CA VAL A 33 13.45 9.17 1.19
C VAL A 33 12.62 8.02 1.76
N VAL A 34 12.75 7.78 3.06
CA VAL A 34 11.98 6.72 3.76
C VAL A 34 10.52 7.14 3.91
N ASN A 35 9.60 6.36 3.33
CA ASN A 35 8.17 6.58 3.47
C ASN A 35 7.61 5.82 4.69
N PHE A 36 7.51 6.49 5.83
CA PHE A 36 6.89 5.94 7.05
C PHE A 36 5.37 5.78 6.97
N ALA A 37 4.71 6.41 5.99
CA ALA A 37 3.27 6.31 5.77
C ALA A 37 2.87 5.11 4.90
N ALA A 38 3.81 4.33 4.34
CA ALA A 38 3.50 3.24 3.42
C ALA A 38 2.49 2.22 3.98
N GLY A 39 2.58 1.89 5.27
CA GLY A 39 1.64 0.99 5.94
C GLY A 39 0.24 1.58 6.09
N THR A 40 0.14 2.85 6.51
CA THR A 40 -1.16 3.53 6.67
C THR A 40 -1.81 3.82 5.32
N MET A 41 -1.04 4.13 4.27
CA MET A 41 -1.51 4.26 2.89
C MET A 41 -2.14 2.96 2.36
N ALA A 42 -1.49 1.82 2.63
CA ALA A 42 -2.01 0.50 2.25
C ALA A 42 -3.32 0.16 3.00
N MET A 43 -3.36 0.43 4.31
CA MET A 43 -4.60 0.29 5.10
C MET A 43 -5.72 1.17 4.57
N PHE A 44 -5.43 2.45 4.29
CA PHE A 44 -6.44 3.39 3.83
C PHE A 44 -7.05 2.96 2.49
N SER A 45 -6.21 2.52 1.55
CA SER A 45 -6.67 1.99 0.26
C SER A 45 -7.54 0.74 0.42
N THR A 46 -7.17 -0.16 1.33
CA THR A 46 -7.98 -1.34 1.67
C THR A 46 -9.32 -0.94 2.29
N TYR A 47 -9.34 0.10 3.13
CA TYR A 47 -10.56 0.59 3.75
C TYR A 47 -11.55 1.16 2.73
N ILE A 48 -11.06 1.79 1.66
CA ILE A 48 -11.91 2.22 0.54
C ILE A 48 -12.60 1.02 -0.13
N ALA A 49 -11.88 -0.08 -0.40
CA ALA A 49 -12.52 -1.31 -0.90
C ALA A 49 -13.54 -1.87 0.10
N PHE A 50 -13.19 -1.92 1.38
CA PHE A 50 -14.11 -2.39 2.44
C PHE A 50 -15.39 -1.56 2.50
N HIS A 51 -15.26 -0.24 2.41
CA HIS A 51 -16.37 0.70 2.42
C HIS A 51 -17.24 0.55 1.16
N ALA A 52 -16.61 0.37 -0.02
CA ALA A 52 -17.31 0.09 -1.28
C ALA A 52 -18.13 -1.21 -1.21
N MET A 53 -17.59 -2.26 -0.61
CA MET A 53 -18.32 -3.52 -0.44
C MET A 53 -19.45 -3.40 0.61
N THR A 54 -19.20 -2.73 1.73
CA THR A 54 -20.14 -2.73 2.87
C THR A 54 -21.30 -1.77 2.69
N LEU A 55 -21.07 -0.56 2.19
CA LEU A 55 -22.12 0.46 2.09
C LEU A 55 -22.81 0.48 0.74
N TYR A 56 -22.06 0.23 -0.34
CA TYR A 56 -22.60 0.25 -1.70
C TYR A 56 -22.93 -1.15 -2.23
N GLY A 57 -22.60 -2.20 -1.47
CA GLY A 57 -22.86 -3.59 -1.89
C GLY A 57 -22.08 -4.00 -3.14
N CYS A 58 -20.99 -3.30 -3.48
CA CYS A 58 -20.23 -3.56 -4.69
C CYS A 58 -19.60 -4.97 -4.65
N PRO A 59 -19.55 -5.68 -5.79
CA PRO A 59 -18.86 -6.96 -5.87
C PRO A 59 -17.36 -6.78 -5.62
N PHE A 60 -16.74 -7.80 -5.02
CA PHE A 60 -15.31 -7.79 -4.65
C PHE A 60 -14.40 -7.29 -5.78
N TRP A 61 -14.60 -7.77 -7.01
CA TRP A 61 -13.79 -7.39 -8.16
C TRP A 61 -13.83 -5.89 -8.47
N LEU A 62 -15.00 -5.26 -8.33
CA LEU A 62 -15.16 -3.84 -8.58
C LEU A 62 -14.57 -3.00 -7.45
N ALA A 63 -14.75 -3.43 -6.20
CA ALA A 63 -14.12 -2.81 -5.04
C ALA A 63 -12.58 -2.92 -5.09
N PHE A 64 -12.06 -4.05 -5.55
CA PHE A 64 -10.63 -4.30 -5.73
C PHE A 64 -10.01 -3.36 -6.77
N ILE A 65 -10.63 -3.24 -7.96
CA ILE A 65 -10.17 -2.31 -9.00
C ILE A 65 -10.22 -0.86 -8.47
N LEU A 66 -11.29 -0.49 -7.76
CA LEU A 66 -11.44 0.84 -7.20
C LEU A 66 -10.35 1.15 -6.16
N ALA A 67 -10.02 0.20 -5.29
CA ALA A 67 -8.92 0.35 -4.33
C ALA A 67 -7.55 0.43 -5.01
N LEU A 68 -7.31 -0.32 -6.10
CA LEU A 68 -6.06 -0.18 -6.87
C LEU A 68 -5.93 1.21 -7.49
N VAL A 69 -6.97 1.70 -8.16
CA VAL A 69 -6.98 3.05 -8.74
C VAL A 69 -6.75 4.09 -7.65
N PHE A 70 -7.44 3.96 -6.52
CA PHE A 70 -7.26 4.85 -5.38
C PHE A 70 -5.83 4.80 -4.81
N ALA A 71 -5.26 3.61 -4.61
CA ALA A 71 -3.90 3.43 -4.12
C ALA A 71 -2.87 4.06 -5.06
N SER A 72 -3.05 3.91 -6.38
CA SER A 72 -2.18 4.53 -7.38
C SER A 72 -2.26 6.06 -7.32
N LEU A 73 -3.47 6.63 -7.24
CA LEU A 73 -3.66 8.08 -7.13
C LEU A 73 -3.07 8.63 -5.83
N LEU A 74 -3.28 7.93 -4.71
CA LEU A 74 -2.72 8.27 -3.41
C LEU A 74 -1.18 8.22 -3.44
N GLY A 75 -0.61 7.21 -4.10
CA GLY A 75 0.83 7.07 -4.30
C GLY A 75 1.43 8.25 -5.07
N VAL A 76 0.83 8.61 -6.21
CA VAL A 76 1.25 9.78 -7.02
C VAL A 76 1.13 11.07 -6.22
N PHE A 77 0.04 11.25 -5.47
CA PHE A 77 -0.15 12.42 -4.62
C PHE A 77 0.95 12.51 -3.55
N VAL A 78 1.23 11.43 -2.82
CA VAL A 78 2.28 11.40 -1.80
C VAL A 78 3.67 11.60 -2.41
N GLU A 79 3.93 11.00 -3.58
CA GLU A 79 5.20 11.20 -4.28
C GLU A 79 5.42 12.67 -4.62
N TYR A 80 4.43 13.31 -5.23
CA TYR A 80 4.57 14.67 -5.74
C TYR A 80 4.63 15.72 -4.62
N PHE A 81 3.78 15.59 -3.60
CA PHE A 81 3.63 16.61 -2.56
C PHE A 81 4.53 16.40 -1.34
N PHE A 82 4.96 15.17 -1.06
CA PHE A 82 5.75 14.88 0.15
C PHE A 82 7.13 14.30 -0.17
N LEU A 83 7.23 13.28 -1.02
CA LEU A 83 8.52 12.61 -1.27
C LEU A 83 9.48 13.45 -2.13
N ARG A 84 8.98 14.10 -3.20
CA ARG A 84 9.83 14.95 -4.06
C ARG A 84 10.41 16.16 -3.33
N PRO A 85 9.63 16.96 -2.55
CA PRO A 85 10.20 18.06 -1.78
C PRO A 85 11.19 17.60 -0.70
N ALA A 86 10.98 16.42 -0.12
CA ALA A 86 11.90 15.86 0.87
C ALA A 86 13.24 15.42 0.26
N LYS A 87 13.31 15.20 -1.06
CA LYS A 87 14.54 14.80 -1.76
C LYS A 87 15.46 15.99 -2.05
N ASP A 88 14.90 17.17 -2.30
CA ASP A 88 15.65 18.43 -2.49
C ASP A 88 15.47 19.32 -1.25
N PRO A 89 16.09 18.99 -0.10
CA PRO A 89 16.10 19.90 1.03
C PRO A 89 16.80 21.18 0.58
N THR A 90 16.04 22.28 0.58
CA THR A 90 16.59 23.62 0.34
C THR A 90 17.81 23.86 1.23
N LEU A 91 18.87 24.47 0.69
CA LEU A 91 20.21 24.67 1.30
C LEU A 91 20.28 25.38 2.67
N LEU A 92 19.16 25.57 3.37
CA LEU A 92 19.05 26.14 4.73
C LEU A 92 18.29 25.24 5.73
N GLY A 93 18.10 23.95 5.43
CA GLY A 93 17.50 22.98 6.36
C GLY A 93 17.58 21.54 5.86
#